data_AF-A0A2V6SGG6-F1
#
_entry.id   AF-A0A2V6SGG6-F1
#
_cell.length_a   1.000
_cell.length_b   1.000
_cell.length_c   1.000
_cell.angle_alpha   90.00
_cell.angle_beta   90.00
_cell.angle_gamma   90.00
#
_symmetry.space_group_name_H-M   'P 1'
#
loop_
_entity.id
_entity.type
_entity.pdbx_description
1 polymer ?
#
loop_
_entity_poly.entity_id
_entity_poly.type
_entity_poly.pdbx_seq_one_letter_code
_entity_poly.pdbx_strand_id
1 'polypeptide(L)'
;MLMGIGNVTELTEADTTGVNAVLIGFCQELEIRHVLTTEVIDWARGVVRELDVARRLMYAARQRGVPPKRIDDRLLTVKDARPKYYTEPELRALHAAITDPNFRICTTREAIYVFNNRLFLHDTEIQPLFDQLGVADPAHAFYLGRELTKAKLALLLGKTYVQEQPLRWGYLTPAAEESRHGRVRLEAPGPPEGGHR
;
A
#
# COMPACT_ATOMS: atom_id res chain seq x y z
N MET A 1 32.52 12.48 -11.83
CA MET A 1 32.34 11.15 -12.44
C MET A 1 30.87 10.97 -12.80
N LEU A 2 30.58 10.33 -13.94
CA LEU A 2 29.24 9.98 -14.43
C LEU A 2 29.10 8.45 -14.39
N MET A 3 27.96 7.92 -13.94
CA MET A 3 27.65 6.50 -13.97
C MET A 3 26.40 6.23 -14.81
N GLY A 4 26.51 5.31 -15.78
CA GLY A 4 25.35 4.77 -16.49
C GLY A 4 24.76 3.60 -15.71
N ILE A 5 23.47 3.66 -15.39
CA ILE A 5 22.80 2.60 -14.62
C ILE A 5 21.65 1.91 -15.37
N GLY A 6 21.18 2.51 -16.48
CA GLY A 6 20.06 2.00 -17.28
C GLY A 6 20.21 0.53 -17.65
N ASN A 7 21.37 0.13 -18.19
CA ASN A 7 21.63 -1.27 -18.57
C ASN A 7 21.43 -2.26 -17.40
N VAL A 8 21.74 -1.87 -16.17
CA VAL A 8 21.57 -2.76 -15.01
C VAL A 8 20.09 -2.96 -14.72
N THR A 9 19.30 -1.89 -14.66
CA THR A 9 17.84 -1.99 -14.46
C THR A 9 17.11 -2.59 -15.66
N GLU A 10 17.64 -2.42 -16.86
CA GLU A 10 17.02 -2.89 -18.11
C GLU A 10 17.31 -4.37 -18.40
N LEU A 11 18.40 -4.92 -17.88
CA LEU A 11 18.81 -6.31 -18.11
C LEU A 11 18.71 -7.17 -16.83
N THR A 12 18.00 -6.68 -15.82
CA THR A 12 17.74 -7.42 -14.58
C THR A 12 16.24 -7.57 -14.38
N GLU A 13 15.75 -8.81 -14.30
CA GLU A 13 14.36 -9.13 -13.97
C GLU A 13 14.11 -8.95 -12.45
N ALA A 14 14.13 -7.70 -12.00
CA ALA A 14 13.84 -7.31 -10.64
C ALA A 14 13.17 -5.93 -10.61
N ASP A 15 12.41 -5.65 -9.55
CA ASP A 15 11.80 -4.33 -9.36
C ASP A 15 12.88 -3.24 -9.32
N THR A 16 12.78 -2.29 -10.26
CA THR A 16 13.77 -1.23 -10.48
C THR A 16 14.00 -0.38 -9.24
N THR A 17 12.96 -0.16 -8.42
CA THR A 17 13.05 0.59 -7.15
C THR A 17 14.15 0.08 -6.22
N GLY A 18 14.28 -1.23 -6.06
CA GLY A 18 15.27 -1.85 -5.18
C GLY A 18 16.68 -1.79 -5.77
N VAL A 19 16.80 -2.09 -7.07
CA VAL A 19 18.07 -2.02 -7.81
C VAL A 19 18.62 -0.59 -7.78
N ASN A 20 17.77 0.39 -8.10
CA ASN A 20 18.11 1.80 -8.11
C ASN A 20 18.50 2.31 -6.71
N ALA A 21 17.83 1.87 -5.65
CA ALA A 21 18.23 2.22 -4.28
C ALA A 21 19.68 1.82 -4.01
N VAL A 22 20.06 0.58 -4.34
CA VAL A 22 21.41 0.05 -4.12
C VAL A 22 22.45 0.78 -4.98
N LEU A 23 22.18 0.94 -6.28
CA LEU A 23 23.10 1.62 -7.21
C LEU A 23 23.36 3.08 -6.80
N ILE A 24 22.31 3.79 -6.36
CA ILE A 24 22.47 5.15 -5.83
C ILE A 24 23.21 5.16 -4.49
N GLY A 25 23.04 4.13 -3.66
CA GLY A 25 23.88 3.94 -2.47
C GLY A 25 25.37 3.90 -2.84
N PHE A 26 25.76 3.08 -3.82
CA PHE A 26 27.15 3.06 -4.30
C PHE A 26 27.60 4.39 -4.88
N CYS A 27 26.76 5.06 -5.68
CA CYS A 27 27.09 6.40 -6.19
C CYS A 27 27.35 7.39 -5.06
N GLN A 28 26.55 7.34 -3.99
CA GLN A 28 26.66 8.24 -2.85
C GLN A 28 27.94 8.00 -2.04
N GLU A 29 28.37 6.75 -1.87
CA GLU A 29 29.62 6.39 -1.19
C GLU A 29 30.86 6.71 -2.04
N LEU A 30 30.80 6.48 -3.35
CA LEU A 30 31.90 6.76 -4.29
C LEU A 30 31.95 8.22 -4.79
N GLU A 31 31.10 9.09 -4.25
CA GLU A 31 31.00 10.51 -4.61
C GLU A 31 30.71 10.77 -6.11
N ILE A 32 29.97 9.85 -6.75
CA ILE A 32 29.48 10.00 -8.12
C ILE A 32 28.30 10.98 -8.10
N ARG A 33 28.45 12.12 -8.80
CA ARG A 33 27.49 13.23 -8.77
C ARG A 33 26.51 13.26 -9.96
N HIS A 34 26.73 12.41 -10.95
CA HIS A 34 25.90 12.36 -12.15
C HIS A 34 25.56 10.90 -12.48
N VAL A 35 24.29 10.67 -12.82
CA VAL A 35 23.76 9.37 -13.21
C VAL A 35 23.05 9.52 -14.54
N LEU A 36 23.34 8.62 -15.48
CA LEU A 36 22.68 8.52 -16.78
C LEU A 36 21.70 7.34 -16.77
N THR A 37 20.44 7.61 -17.10
CA THR A 37 19.37 6.61 -17.17
C THR A 37 18.37 6.96 -18.28
N THR A 38 17.57 5.97 -18.67
CA THR A 38 16.50 6.05 -19.66
C THR A 38 15.23 5.34 -19.17
N GLU A 39 14.09 5.62 -19.78
CA GLU A 39 12.81 4.93 -19.54
C GLU A 39 12.32 4.30 -20.85
N VAL A 40 13.18 3.49 -21.49
CA VAL A 40 12.93 2.95 -22.84
C VAL A 40 12.18 1.61 -22.86
N ILE A 41 12.28 0.81 -21.80
CA ILE A 41 11.56 -0.46 -21.67
C ILE A 41 10.38 -0.32 -20.72
N ASP A 42 9.37 -1.18 -20.88
CA ASP A 42 8.09 -1.03 -20.18
C ASP A 42 8.20 -1.06 -18.66
N TRP A 43 9.03 -1.95 -18.09
CA TRP A 43 9.21 -2.05 -16.64
C TRP A 43 10.15 -1.00 -16.04
N ALA A 44 10.87 -0.23 -16.88
CA ALA A 44 11.71 0.90 -16.45
C ALA A 44 10.96 2.25 -16.45
N ARG A 45 9.65 2.23 -16.74
CA ARG A 45 8.83 3.44 -16.71
C ARG A 45 8.82 4.05 -15.30
N GLY A 46 9.15 5.33 -15.19
CA GLY A 46 9.24 6.04 -13.92
C GLY A 46 10.58 5.94 -13.20
N VAL A 47 11.59 5.26 -13.75
CA VAL A 47 12.93 5.14 -13.16
C VAL A 47 13.56 6.50 -12.85
N VAL A 48 13.30 7.56 -13.63
CA VAL A 48 13.83 8.90 -13.31
C VAL A 48 13.28 9.38 -11.96
N ARG A 49 12.00 9.14 -11.67
CA ARG A 49 11.39 9.47 -10.38
C ARG A 49 11.92 8.58 -9.26
N GLU A 50 12.13 7.30 -9.52
CA GLU A 50 12.74 6.38 -8.56
C GLU A 50 14.12 6.88 -8.12
N LEU A 51 14.95 7.30 -9.08
CA LEU A 51 16.28 7.84 -8.79
C LEU A 51 16.21 9.17 -8.05
N ASP A 52 15.22 10.03 -8.32
CA ASP A 52 15.01 11.25 -7.54
C ASP A 52 14.70 10.95 -6.07
N VAL A 53 13.91 9.91 -5.80
CA VAL A 53 13.64 9.46 -4.44
C VAL A 53 14.90 8.83 -3.82
N ALA A 54 15.55 7.92 -4.53
CA ALA A 54 16.74 7.20 -4.06
C ALA A 54 17.90 8.15 -3.71
N ARG A 55 18.19 9.15 -4.56
CA ARG A 55 19.27 10.11 -4.30
C ARG A 55 19.00 10.94 -3.06
N ARG A 56 17.75 11.33 -2.80
CA ARG A 56 17.37 12.10 -1.61
C ARG A 56 17.47 11.24 -0.36
N LEU A 57 17.01 9.99 -0.44
CA LEU A 57 17.10 9.01 0.63
C LEU A 57 18.56 8.75 1.02
N MET A 58 19.42 8.40 0.06
CA MET A 58 20.82 8.07 0.31
C MET A 58 21.63 9.28 0.76
N TYR A 59 21.40 10.46 0.16
CA TYR A 59 22.03 11.70 0.61
C TYR A 59 21.67 12.01 2.07
N ALA A 60 20.39 11.93 2.44
CA ALA A 60 19.96 12.16 3.82
C ALA A 60 20.54 11.13 4.80
N ALA A 61 20.65 9.87 4.39
CA ALA A 61 21.26 8.81 5.19
C ALA A 61 22.76 9.08 5.44
N ARG A 62 23.52 9.39 4.39
CA ARG A 62 24.95 9.73 4.47
C ARG A 62 25.20 10.96 5.34
N GLN A 63 24.46 12.05 5.13
CA GLN A 63 24.60 13.28 5.92
C GLN A 63 24.35 13.07 7.42
N ARG A 64 23.51 12.09 7.77
CA ARG A 64 23.16 11.76 9.16
C ARG A 64 24.04 10.65 9.76
N GLY A 65 24.86 9.97 8.96
CA GLY A 65 25.64 8.82 9.41
C GLY A 65 24.77 7.63 9.86
N VAL A 66 23.60 7.43 9.24
CA VAL A 66 22.67 6.35 9.59
C VAL A 66 22.32 5.51 8.36
N PRO A 67 21.90 4.25 8.53
CA PRO A 67 21.35 3.46 7.42
C PRO A 67 20.13 4.15 6.78
N PRO A 68 19.84 3.93 5.48
CA PRO A 68 18.70 4.50 4.76
C PRO A 68 17.37 3.83 5.16
N LYS A 69 17.10 3.76 6.47
CA LYS A 69 15.95 3.09 7.08
C LYS A 69 15.14 4.12 7.86
N ARG A 70 13.81 4.09 7.70
CA ARG A 70 12.88 5.02 8.38
C ARG A 70 13.12 6.50 8.02
N ILE A 71 13.69 6.79 6.84
CA ILE A 71 13.89 8.16 6.33
C ILE A 71 12.81 8.50 5.30
N ASP A 72 12.68 7.68 4.26
CA ASP A 72 11.71 7.80 3.18
C ASP A 72 11.33 6.39 2.73
N ASP A 73 10.04 6.08 2.66
CA ASP A 73 9.52 4.76 2.28
C ASP A 73 8.94 4.73 0.86
N ARG A 74 9.07 5.80 0.07
CA ARG A 74 8.48 5.89 -1.28
C ARG A 74 9.05 4.88 -2.29
N LEU A 75 10.22 4.30 -2.05
CA LEU A 75 10.73 3.20 -2.89
C LEU A 75 10.08 1.83 -2.58
N LEU A 76 9.28 1.72 -1.51
CA LEU A 76 8.50 0.52 -1.23
C LEU A 76 7.14 0.63 -1.92
N THR A 77 7.04 0.07 -3.12
CA THR A 77 5.83 0.14 -3.95
C THR A 77 4.87 -1.03 -3.68
N VAL A 78 5.40 -2.24 -3.53
CA VAL A 78 4.62 -3.47 -3.35
C VAL A 78 4.14 -3.66 -1.91
N LYS A 79 5.00 -3.43 -0.92
CA LYS A 79 4.72 -3.67 0.51
C LYS A 79 4.70 -2.36 1.27
N ASP A 80 3.93 -2.30 2.36
CA ASP A 80 4.06 -1.18 3.29
C ASP A 80 5.27 -1.39 4.20
N ALA A 81 5.97 -0.29 4.55
CA ALA A 81 7.12 -0.34 5.46
C ALA A 81 6.75 -0.81 6.88
N ARG A 82 5.53 -0.46 7.30
CA ARG A 82 4.95 -0.68 8.64
C ARG A 82 3.45 -0.89 8.47
N PRO A 83 3.04 -2.03 7.90
CA PRO A 83 1.64 -2.28 7.69
C PRO A 83 0.92 -2.36 9.03
N LYS A 84 -0.32 -1.86 9.05
CA LYS A 84 -1.19 -1.96 10.22
C LYS A 84 -2.31 -2.96 9.93
N TYR A 85 -2.58 -3.81 10.90
CA TYR A 85 -3.65 -4.79 10.87
C TYR A 85 -4.39 -4.74 12.18
N TYR A 86 -5.66 -5.12 12.16
CA TYR A 86 -6.38 -5.42 13.39
C TYR A 86 -5.99 -6.80 13.91
N THR A 87 -6.16 -7.01 15.20
CA THR A 87 -6.22 -8.32 15.82
C THR A 87 -7.68 -8.78 15.94
N GLU A 88 -7.93 -10.08 15.95
CA GLU A 88 -9.29 -10.60 16.12
C GLU A 88 -9.98 -10.11 17.41
N PRO A 89 -9.32 -10.03 18.58
CA PRO A 89 -9.93 -9.45 19.78
C PRO A 89 -10.37 -7.99 19.61
N GLU A 90 -9.57 -7.17 18.91
CA GLU A 90 -9.95 -5.78 18.59
C GLU A 90 -11.19 -5.76 17.69
N LEU A 91 -11.27 -6.62 16.68
CA LEU A 91 -12.42 -6.71 15.80
C LEU A 91 -13.69 -7.18 16.53
N ARG A 92 -13.57 -8.13 17.46
CA ARG A 92 -14.70 -8.57 18.30
C ARG A 92 -15.20 -7.44 19.21
N ALA A 93 -14.27 -6.67 19.79
CA ALA A 93 -14.63 -5.50 20.59
C ALA A 93 -15.33 -4.42 19.74
N LEU A 94 -14.85 -4.16 18.52
CA LEU A 94 -15.49 -3.26 17.57
C LEU A 94 -16.89 -3.73 17.19
N HIS A 95 -17.04 -5.02 16.87
CA HIS A 95 -18.34 -5.62 16.54
C HIS A 95 -19.37 -5.47 17.66
N ALA A 96 -18.96 -5.70 18.91
CA ALA A 96 -19.85 -5.55 20.07
C ALA A 96 -20.40 -4.12 20.27
N ALA A 97 -19.70 -3.11 19.75
CA ALA A 97 -20.13 -1.71 19.81
C ALA A 97 -21.04 -1.28 18.65
N ILE A 98 -21.23 -2.13 17.63
CA ILE A 98 -21.97 -1.76 16.41
C ILE A 98 -23.45 -2.11 16.55
N THR A 99 -24.30 -1.12 16.32
CA THR A 99 -25.76 -1.26 16.39
C THR A 99 -26.45 -1.07 15.04
N ASP A 100 -25.74 -0.57 14.03
CA ASP A 100 -26.26 -0.27 12.69
C ASP A 100 -26.02 -1.40 11.67
N PRO A 101 -26.81 -1.47 10.58
CA PRO A 101 -26.71 -2.54 9.59
C PRO A 101 -25.58 -2.36 8.57
N ASN A 102 -24.79 -1.28 8.63
CA ASN A 102 -23.78 -1.02 7.61
C ASN A 102 -22.60 -1.98 7.73
N PHE A 103 -22.18 -2.51 6.58
CA PHE A 103 -21.03 -3.40 6.49
C PHE A 103 -19.73 -2.65 6.71
N ARG A 104 -18.89 -3.23 7.56
CA ARG A 104 -17.52 -2.81 7.81
C ARG A 104 -16.58 -3.91 7.37
N ILE A 105 -15.54 -3.52 6.65
CA ILE A 105 -14.51 -4.43 6.17
C ILE A 105 -13.22 -4.09 6.91
N CYS A 106 -12.55 -5.12 7.42
CA CYS A 106 -11.26 -5.00 8.10
C CYS A 106 -10.35 -6.12 7.63
N THR A 107 -9.04 -5.92 7.79
CA THR A 107 -8.07 -6.98 7.57
C THR A 107 -7.27 -7.24 8.84
N THR A 108 -7.06 -8.52 9.10
CA THR A 108 -5.97 -8.99 9.96
C THR A 108 -4.76 -9.30 9.07
N ARG A 109 -3.74 -9.94 9.63
CA ARG A 109 -2.60 -10.41 8.82
C ARG A 109 -2.94 -11.69 8.05
N GLU A 110 -3.98 -12.41 8.47
CA GLU A 110 -4.31 -13.74 7.97
C GLU A 110 -5.59 -13.75 7.14
N ALA A 111 -6.57 -12.88 7.44
CA ALA A 111 -7.90 -12.92 6.84
C ALA A 111 -8.56 -11.54 6.69
N ILE A 112 -9.58 -11.50 5.84
CA ILE A 112 -10.52 -10.39 5.67
C ILE A 112 -11.71 -10.64 6.60
N TYR A 113 -12.15 -9.62 7.32
CA TYR A 113 -13.31 -9.63 8.18
C TYR A 113 -14.38 -8.70 7.63
N VAL A 114 -15.63 -9.14 7.66
CA VAL A 114 -16.81 -8.37 7.26
C VAL A 114 -17.86 -8.48 8.34
N PHE A 115 -18.34 -7.35 8.86
CA PHE A 115 -19.30 -7.37 9.96
C PHE A 115 -20.24 -6.16 9.98
N ASN A 116 -21.39 -6.33 10.62
CA ASN A 116 -22.36 -5.29 10.97
C ASN A 116 -23.08 -5.69 12.28
N ASN A 117 -24.21 -5.09 12.63
CA ASN A 117 -24.95 -5.46 13.85
C ASN A 117 -25.56 -6.87 13.87
N ARG A 118 -25.53 -7.63 12.77
CA ARG A 118 -26.16 -8.96 12.62
C ARG A 118 -25.17 -10.08 12.34
N LEU A 119 -24.07 -9.78 11.65
CA LEU A 119 -23.11 -10.78 11.17
C LEU A 119 -21.68 -10.39 11.51
N PHE A 120 -20.85 -11.42 11.72
CA PHE A 120 -19.41 -11.30 11.92
C PHE A 120 -18.73 -12.45 11.17
N LEU A 121 -18.30 -12.17 9.94
CA LEU A 121 -17.75 -13.15 9.02
C LEU A 121 -16.27 -12.88 8.79
N HIS A 122 -15.51 -13.93 8.48
CA HIS A 122 -14.14 -13.80 8.03
C HIS A 122 -13.78 -14.93 7.08
N ASP A 123 -12.91 -14.64 6.13
CA ASP A 123 -12.33 -15.64 5.22
C ASP A 123 -11.05 -15.05 4.59
N THR A 124 -10.25 -15.90 3.95
CA THR A 124 -9.17 -15.48 3.07
C THR A 124 -9.67 -15.19 1.67
N GLU A 125 -10.76 -15.82 1.23
CA GLU A 125 -11.32 -15.70 -0.12
C GLU A 125 -12.58 -14.81 -0.17
N ILE A 126 -12.78 -14.13 -1.30
CA ILE A 126 -13.88 -13.17 -1.46
C ILE A 126 -15.22 -13.88 -1.66
N GLN A 127 -15.26 -14.94 -2.47
CA GLN A 127 -16.52 -15.60 -2.84
C GLN A 127 -17.27 -16.17 -1.62
N PRO A 128 -16.64 -16.94 -0.71
CA PRO A 128 -17.33 -17.49 0.45
C PRO A 128 -17.83 -16.41 1.42
N LEU A 129 -17.09 -15.30 1.56
CA LEU A 129 -17.56 -14.13 2.31
C LEU A 129 -18.81 -13.55 1.67
N PHE A 130 -18.74 -13.27 0.37
CA PHE A 130 -19.80 -12.58 -0.36
C PHE A 130 -21.12 -13.37 -0.37
N ASP A 131 -21.06 -14.69 -0.57
CA ASP A 131 -22.22 -15.57 -0.56
C ASP A 131 -22.98 -15.52 0.78
N GLN A 132 -22.26 -15.30 1.89
CA GLN A 132 -22.82 -15.21 3.23
C GLN A 132 -23.34 -13.81 3.60
N LEU A 133 -23.03 -12.75 2.82
CA LEU A 133 -23.51 -11.39 3.11
C LEU A 133 -25.01 -11.22 2.83
N GLY A 134 -25.59 -12.03 1.94
CA GLY A 134 -27.02 -11.98 1.60
C GLY A 134 -27.44 -10.66 0.94
N VAL A 135 -26.56 -10.01 0.18
CA VAL A 135 -26.81 -8.70 -0.46
C VAL A 135 -27.46 -8.91 -1.82
N ALA A 136 -28.72 -8.46 -1.95
CA ALA A 136 -29.49 -8.56 -3.19
C ALA A 136 -29.44 -7.28 -4.05
N ASP A 137 -29.15 -6.12 -3.45
CA ASP A 137 -29.08 -4.85 -4.18
C ASP A 137 -27.81 -4.78 -5.04
N PRO A 138 -27.92 -4.57 -6.37
CA PRO A 138 -26.76 -4.55 -7.27
C PRO A 138 -25.73 -3.48 -6.94
N ALA A 139 -26.14 -2.28 -6.50
CA ALA A 139 -25.22 -1.20 -6.19
C ALA A 139 -24.40 -1.53 -4.94
N HIS A 140 -25.06 -2.07 -3.91
CA HIS A 140 -24.41 -2.52 -2.69
C HIS A 140 -23.49 -3.73 -2.93
N ALA A 141 -23.92 -4.68 -3.77
CA ALA A 141 -23.12 -5.81 -4.20
C ALA A 141 -21.83 -5.36 -4.92
N PHE A 142 -21.94 -4.42 -5.86
CA PHE A 142 -20.81 -3.83 -6.56
C PHE A 142 -19.82 -3.14 -5.62
N TYR A 143 -20.35 -2.32 -4.69
CA TYR A 143 -19.55 -1.64 -3.69
C TYR A 143 -18.74 -2.62 -2.82
N LEU A 144 -19.39 -3.64 -2.29
CA LEU A 144 -18.74 -4.66 -1.46
C LEU A 144 -17.70 -5.44 -2.25
N GLY A 145 -18.00 -5.82 -3.50
CA GLY A 145 -17.02 -6.48 -4.37
C GLY A 145 -15.76 -5.64 -4.59
N ARG A 146 -15.90 -4.33 -4.81
CA ARG A 146 -14.77 -3.39 -4.95
C ARG A 146 -13.91 -3.36 -3.69
N GLU A 147 -14.53 -3.19 -2.53
CA GLU A 147 -13.81 -3.09 -1.26
C GLU A 147 -13.18 -4.42 -0.81
N LEU A 148 -13.86 -5.55 -1.00
CA LEU A 148 -13.31 -6.88 -0.71
C LEU A 148 -12.11 -7.22 -1.60
N THR A 149 -12.15 -6.83 -2.88
CA THR A 149 -11.00 -6.99 -3.80
C THR A 149 -9.80 -6.16 -3.32
N LYS A 150 -10.04 -4.92 -2.88
CA LYS A 150 -8.99 -4.06 -2.30
C LYS A 150 -8.44 -4.66 -1.00
N ALA A 151 -9.29 -5.19 -0.13
CA ALA A 151 -8.89 -5.86 1.10
C ALA A 151 -8.04 -7.12 0.84
N LYS A 152 -8.44 -7.94 -0.14
CA LYS A 152 -7.69 -9.13 -0.58
C LYS A 152 -6.32 -8.77 -1.12
N LEU A 153 -6.23 -7.72 -1.94
CA LEU A 153 -4.96 -7.24 -2.47
C LEU A 153 -4.05 -6.73 -1.34
N ALA A 154 -4.62 -6.03 -0.35
CA ALA A 154 -3.87 -5.57 0.80
C ALA A 154 -3.34 -6.74 1.65
N LEU A 155 -4.17 -7.76 1.89
CA LEU A 155 -3.77 -8.99 2.59
C LEU A 155 -2.61 -9.69 1.86
N LEU A 156 -2.74 -9.89 0.54
CA LEU A 156 -1.74 -10.57 -0.29
C LEU A 156 -0.38 -9.85 -0.26
N LEU A 157 -0.39 -8.53 -0.36
CA LEU A 157 0.82 -7.71 -0.47
C LEU A 157 1.38 -7.25 0.88
N GLY A 158 0.69 -7.52 1.99
CA GLY A 158 1.04 -6.99 3.31
C GLY A 158 0.96 -5.46 3.35
N LYS A 159 -0.14 -4.90 2.83
CA LYS A 159 -0.47 -3.48 2.88
C LYS A 159 -1.50 -3.19 3.96
N THR A 160 -1.52 -1.96 4.43
CA THR A 160 -2.56 -1.44 5.31
C THR A 160 -3.82 -1.20 4.50
N TYR A 161 -4.89 -1.94 4.79
CA TYR A 161 -6.21 -1.66 4.24
C TYR A 161 -6.96 -0.67 5.12
N VAL A 162 -7.56 0.33 4.49
CA VAL A 162 -8.55 1.22 5.10
C VAL A 162 -9.69 1.36 4.12
N GLN A 163 -10.92 1.11 4.60
CA GLN A 163 -12.13 1.23 3.79
C GLN A 163 -12.27 2.66 3.25
N GLU A 164 -12.79 2.81 2.03
CA GLU A 164 -12.86 4.07 1.27
C GLU A 164 -11.54 4.81 0.97
N GLN A 165 -10.40 4.33 1.47
CA GLN A 165 -9.09 4.90 1.11
C GLN A 165 -8.42 4.06 0.02
N PRO A 166 -7.65 4.68 -0.88
CA PRO A 166 -6.82 3.95 -1.83
C PRO A 166 -5.67 3.22 -1.12
N LEU A 167 -5.07 2.24 -1.81
CA LEU A 167 -3.84 1.60 -1.31
C LEU A 167 -2.63 2.49 -1.63
N ARG A 168 -1.62 2.44 -0.76
CA ARG A 168 -0.35 3.17 -0.97
C ARG A 168 0.58 2.36 -1.86
N TRP A 169 1.21 3.03 -2.83
CA TRP A 169 2.12 2.43 -3.83
C TRP A 169 3.51 3.10 -3.83
N GLY A 170 3.93 3.66 -2.70
CA GLY A 170 5.17 4.43 -2.62
C GLY A 170 5.11 5.65 -3.55
N TYR A 171 6.16 5.86 -4.35
CA TYR A 171 6.27 6.98 -5.30
C TYR A 171 5.24 6.92 -6.45
N LEU A 172 4.59 5.77 -6.65
CA LEU A 172 3.52 5.59 -7.64
C LEU A 172 2.16 6.08 -7.11
N THR A 173 2.06 6.39 -5.81
CA THR A 173 0.81 6.93 -5.24
C THR A 173 0.55 8.32 -5.84
N PRO A 174 -0.61 8.58 -6.46
CA PRO A 174 -0.94 9.90 -6.98
C PRO A 174 -0.89 10.97 -5.89
N ALA A 175 -0.35 12.15 -6.21
CA ALA A 175 -0.22 13.25 -5.24
C ALA A 175 -1.56 13.69 -4.62
N ALA A 176 -2.66 13.59 -5.38
CA ALA A 176 -4.02 13.88 -4.88
C ALA A 176 -4.46 12.90 -3.77
N GLU A 177 -3.91 11.69 -3.75
CA GLU A 177 -4.20 10.67 -2.77
C GLU A 177 -3.25 10.75 -1.56
N GLU A 178 -2.01 11.21 -1.73
CA GLU A 178 -1.04 11.35 -0.62
C GLU A 178 -1.57 12.18 0.56
N SER A 179 -2.32 13.26 0.28
CA SER A 179 -2.90 14.14 1.32
C SER A 179 -3.97 13.44 2.16
N ARG A 180 -4.63 12.41 1.62
CA ARG A 180 -5.63 11.58 2.33
C ARG A 180 -5.01 10.53 3.26
N HIS A 181 -3.69 10.30 3.16
CA HIS A 181 -2.97 9.25 3.89
C HIS A 181 -2.11 9.76 5.05
N GLY A 182 -2.30 11.00 5.51
CA GLY A 182 -1.61 11.50 6.71
C GLY A 182 -1.72 10.50 7.86
N ARG A 183 -0.60 10.17 8.52
CA ARG A 183 -0.42 9.12 9.58
C ARG A 183 -1.68 8.27 9.83
N VAL A 184 -2.03 7.39 8.88
CA VAL A 184 -3.21 6.51 8.97
C VAL A 184 -3.24 5.84 10.34
N ARG A 185 -4.19 6.18 11.20
CA ARG A 185 -4.53 5.42 12.40
C ARG A 185 -5.60 4.43 11.99
N LEU A 186 -5.49 3.18 12.44
CA LEU A 186 -6.60 2.24 12.34
C LEU A 186 -7.66 2.76 13.32
N GLU A 187 -8.61 3.52 12.81
CA GLU A 187 -9.80 3.94 13.53
C GLU A 187 -10.93 3.00 13.13
N ALA A 188 -11.90 2.82 14.03
CA ALA A 188 -13.08 2.03 13.75
C ALA A 188 -13.66 2.46 12.38
N PRO A 189 -13.81 1.55 11.41
CA PRO A 189 -14.31 1.93 10.11
C PRO A 189 -15.68 2.60 10.27
N GLY A 190 -15.75 3.86 9.83
CA GLY A 190 -16.99 4.61 9.79
C GLY A 190 -17.95 3.99 8.75
N PRO A 191 -19.26 4.23 8.86
CA PRO A 191 -20.17 3.89 7.78
C PRO A 191 -19.72 4.60 6.49
N PRO A 192 -19.90 3.98 5.30
CA PRO A 192 -19.57 4.64 4.04
C PRO A 192 -20.29 5.98 3.95
N GLU A 193 -19.58 7.03 3.54
CA GLU A 193 -20.19 8.35 3.33
C GLU A 193 -21.14 8.28 2.13
N GLY A 194 -22.44 8.23 2.41
CA GLY A 194 -23.52 8.59 1.47
C GLY A 194 -23.71 7.66 0.27
N GLY A 195 -24.41 6.55 0.47
CA GLY A 195 -25.24 5.98 -0.60
C GLY A 195 -26.48 6.85 -0.76
N HIS A 196 -26.62 7.55 -1.88
CA HIS A 196 -27.86 8.24 -2.24
C HIS A 196 -29.04 7.26 -2.09
N ARG A 197 -30.05 7.70 -1.33
CA ARG A 197 -31.37 7.08 -1.25
C ARG A 197 -32.04 7.04 -2.61
#